data_AF-A0A4P0Y4R0-F1
#
_entry.id   AF-A0A4P0Y4R0-F1
#
_cell.length_a   1.000
_cell.length_b   1.000
_cell.length_c   1.000
_cell.angle_alpha   90.00
_cell.angle_beta   90.00
_cell.angle_gamma   90.00
#
_symmetry.space_group_name_H-M   'P 1'
#
loop_
_entity.id
_entity.type
_entity.pdbx_description
1 polymer ?
#
loop_
_entity_poly.entity_id
_entity_poly.type
_entity_poly.pdbx_seq_one_letter_code
_entity_poly.pdbx_strand_id
1 'polypeptide(L)'
;MGRIDAFTKPLIASVNGYALGAGCELALLCDLIVAGDNARFGLPEITLGIMPGAGGTQRLIRSVGKALASRMVLSGESIDARQAQQAGLVSDIHPAALTDEYALKLATTIARHSPLALRAAKQSLRLSQEVSLQAGLQQERQLFSLLSATEDRREGIDALLTKTYPGI
;
A
#
# COMPACT_ATOMS: atom_id res chain seq x y z
N MET A 1 -7.06 9.90 11.93
CA MET A 1 -6.76 9.18 10.67
C MET A 1 -7.22 9.88 9.40
N GLY A 2 -8.34 10.62 9.37
CA GLY A 2 -8.85 11.22 8.12
C GLY A 2 -7.88 12.08 7.30
N ARG A 3 -6.91 12.77 7.93
CA ARG A 3 -5.87 13.54 7.19
C ARG A 3 -4.89 12.65 6.41
N ILE A 4 -4.59 11.46 6.91
CA ILE A 4 -3.67 10.51 6.23
C ILE A 4 -4.43 9.81 5.10
N ASP A 5 -5.72 9.53 5.29
CA ASP A 5 -6.57 8.90 4.28
C ASP A 5 -6.71 9.78 3.02
N ALA A 6 -6.85 11.10 3.21
CA ALA A 6 -6.90 12.08 2.11
C ALA A 6 -5.52 12.39 1.48
N PHE A 7 -4.43 11.76 1.94
CA PHE A 7 -3.08 12.07 1.47
C PHE A 7 -2.85 11.53 0.06
N THR A 8 -2.51 12.43 -0.86
CA THR A 8 -2.48 12.13 -2.30
C THR A 8 -1.18 11.50 -2.79
N LYS A 9 -0.07 11.63 -2.04
CA LYS A 9 1.19 10.98 -2.41
C LYS A 9 1.20 9.51 -1.94
N PRO A 10 1.92 8.60 -2.61
CA PRO A 10 2.13 7.24 -2.14
C PRO A 10 2.67 7.20 -0.71
N LEU A 11 2.14 6.30 0.11
CA LEU A 11 2.50 6.07 1.50
C LEU A 11 3.11 4.69 1.66
N ILE A 12 4.29 4.61 2.24
CA ILE A 12 4.98 3.36 2.57
C ILE A 12 5.11 3.30 4.09
N ALA A 13 4.62 2.23 4.71
CA ALA A 13 4.94 1.92 6.09
C ALA A 13 6.26 1.15 6.15
N SER A 14 7.21 1.64 6.92
CA SER A 14 8.38 0.87 7.35
C SER A 14 8.08 0.29 8.73
N VAL A 15 8.01 -1.03 8.84
CA VAL A 15 7.63 -1.72 10.08
C VAL A 15 8.78 -2.58 10.57
N ASN A 16 9.50 -2.08 11.56
CA ASN A 16 10.59 -2.77 12.26
C ASN A 16 10.12 -3.16 13.68
N GLY A 17 9.72 -4.42 13.86
CA GLY A 17 9.13 -4.92 15.11
C GLY A 17 7.60 -4.88 15.14
N TYR A 18 7.02 -4.42 16.25
CA TYR A 18 5.59 -4.61 16.52
C TYR A 18 4.72 -3.50 15.92
N ALA A 19 3.82 -3.89 15.01
CA ALA A 19 2.66 -3.10 14.60
C ALA A 19 1.39 -3.75 15.18
N LEU A 20 0.99 -3.33 16.38
CA LEU A 20 -0.17 -3.87 17.09
C LEU A 20 -1.24 -2.79 17.30
N GLY A 21 -2.51 -3.20 17.20
CA GLY A 21 -3.68 -2.33 17.38
C GLY A 21 -3.65 -1.13 16.45
N ALA A 22 -3.74 0.09 16.99
CA ALA A 22 -3.66 1.33 16.22
C ALA A 22 -2.40 1.45 15.33
N GLY A 23 -1.27 0.85 15.73
CA GLY A 23 -0.07 0.80 14.90
C GLY A 23 -0.25 -0.09 13.66
N CYS A 24 -0.94 -1.23 13.81
CA CYS A 24 -1.33 -2.08 12.69
C CYS A 24 -2.38 -1.38 11.80
N GLU A 25 -3.35 -0.69 12.40
CA GLU A 25 -4.36 0.06 11.65
C GLU A 25 -3.75 1.22 10.83
N LEU A 26 -2.70 1.86 11.36
CA LEU A 26 -1.93 2.85 10.62
C LEU A 26 -1.15 2.22 9.46
N ALA A 27 -0.49 1.08 9.69
CA ALA A 27 0.22 0.37 8.62
C ALA A 27 -0.74 -0.05 7.49
N LEU A 28 -1.93 -0.54 7.83
CA LEU A 28 -3.00 -0.90 6.89
C LEU A 28 -3.55 0.28 6.08
N LEU A 29 -3.32 1.52 6.51
CA LEU A 29 -3.72 2.73 5.78
C LEU A 29 -2.71 3.13 4.70
N CYS A 30 -1.46 2.67 4.81
CA CYS A 30 -0.43 2.90 3.81
C CYS A 30 -0.72 2.09 2.54
N ASP A 31 -0.16 2.54 1.41
CA ASP A 31 -0.36 1.88 0.12
C ASP A 31 0.56 0.65 -0.01
N LEU A 32 1.68 0.63 0.72
CA LEU A 32 2.68 -0.44 0.76
C LEU A 32 3.22 -0.60 2.19
N ILE A 33 3.63 -1.82 2.53
CA ILE A 33 4.31 -2.12 3.80
C ILE A 33 5.62 -2.85 3.49
N VAL A 34 6.73 -2.24 3.91
CA VAL A 34 8.06 -2.87 3.96
C VAL A 34 8.32 -3.27 5.41
N ALA A 35 8.66 -4.53 5.65
CA ALA A 35 8.80 -5.08 6.99
C ALA A 35 10.21 -5.58 7.29
N GLY A 36 10.62 -5.44 8.54
CA GLY A 36 11.74 -6.18 9.10
C GLY A 36 11.36 -7.66 9.28
N ASP A 37 12.34 -8.56 9.20
CA ASP A 37 12.17 -9.98 9.52
C ASP A 37 11.69 -10.25 10.96
N ASN A 38 11.91 -9.30 11.86
CA ASN A 38 11.41 -9.29 13.24
C ASN A 38 9.97 -8.77 13.37
N ALA A 39 9.31 -8.33 12.29
CA ALA A 39 8.03 -7.65 12.39
C ALA A 39 6.90 -8.57 12.87
N ARG A 40 5.93 -7.96 13.57
CA ARG A 40 4.71 -8.62 14.05
C ARG A 40 3.50 -7.72 13.80
N PHE A 41 2.44 -8.28 13.23
CA PHE A 41 1.21 -7.57 12.86
C PHE A 41 0.01 -8.17 13.59
N GLY A 42 -0.83 -7.34 14.21
CA GLY A 42 -2.00 -7.85 14.93
C GLY A 42 -2.96 -6.76 15.38
N LEU A 43 -4.19 -7.17 15.64
CA LEU A 43 -5.27 -6.33 16.16
C LEU A 43 -5.81 -6.94 17.47
N PRO A 44 -5.08 -6.79 18.60
CA PRO A 44 -5.37 -7.44 19.87
C PRO A 44 -6.46 -6.73 20.69
N GLU A 45 -7.15 -5.73 20.15
CA GLU A 45 -8.17 -4.93 20.83
C GLU A 45 -9.23 -5.78 21.56
N ILE A 46 -9.54 -6.98 21.03
CA ILE A 46 -10.48 -7.93 21.63
C ILE A 46 -10.08 -8.37 23.04
N THR A 47 -8.77 -8.42 23.33
CA THR A 47 -8.23 -8.76 24.65
C THR A 47 -8.51 -7.67 25.70
N LEU A 48 -8.84 -6.47 25.23
CA LEU A 48 -9.25 -5.33 26.06
C LEU A 48 -10.77 -5.17 26.12
N GLY A 49 -11.54 -6.10 25.55
CA GLY A 49 -13.00 -6.04 25.49
C GLY A 49 -13.56 -5.05 24.47
N ILE A 50 -12.74 -4.61 23.51
CA ILE A 50 -13.14 -3.67 22.44
C ILE A 50 -12.77 -4.24 21.06
N MET A 51 -13.18 -3.58 19.99
CA MET A 51 -12.84 -3.96 18.62
C MET A 51 -11.91 -2.91 17.97
N PRO A 52 -11.17 -3.27 16.90
CA PRO A 52 -10.41 -2.31 16.12
C PRO A 52 -11.31 -1.19 15.58
N GLY A 53 -10.91 0.06 15.81
CA GLY A 53 -11.77 1.24 15.63
C GLY A 53 -11.32 2.22 14.55
N ALA A 54 -10.09 2.13 14.05
CA ALA A 54 -9.56 2.99 13.00
C ALA A 54 -9.63 2.37 11.59
N GLY A 55 -10.41 1.29 11.43
CA GLY A 55 -10.70 0.63 10.16
C GLY A 55 -9.96 -0.70 9.96
N GLY A 56 -9.30 -1.22 10.99
CA GLY A 56 -8.59 -2.50 10.98
C GLY A 56 -9.49 -3.67 10.55
N THR A 57 -10.74 -3.72 11.01
CA THR A 57 -11.71 -4.76 10.58
C THR A 57 -12.01 -4.74 9.09
N GLN A 58 -11.90 -3.57 8.45
CA GLN A 58 -12.24 -3.37 7.04
C GLN A 58 -11.04 -3.53 6.12
N ARG A 59 -9.88 -2.97 6.51
CA ARG A 59 -8.66 -3.00 5.69
C ARG A 59 -7.92 -4.33 5.82
N LEU A 60 -7.88 -4.93 7.01
CA LEU A 60 -7.21 -6.22 7.21
C LEU A 60 -7.88 -7.32 6.39
N ILE A 61 -9.21 -7.43 6.45
CA ILE A 61 -9.94 -8.48 5.74
C ILE A 61 -9.82 -8.38 4.20
N ARG A 62 -9.68 -7.17 3.66
CA ARG A 62 -9.40 -6.93 2.24
C ARG A 62 -7.96 -7.26 1.86
N SER A 63 -7.03 -7.16 2.80
CA SER A 63 -5.61 -7.43 2.57
C SER A 63 -5.30 -8.92 2.65
N VAL A 64 -5.68 -9.58 3.75
CA VAL A 64 -5.27 -10.98 4.06
C VAL A 64 -6.37 -12.02 3.85
N GLY A 65 -7.55 -11.59 3.42
CA GLY A 65 -8.72 -12.44 3.25
C GLY A 65 -9.44 -12.81 4.55
N LYS A 66 -10.64 -13.39 4.40
CA LYS A 66 -11.57 -13.68 5.49
C LYS A 66 -10.95 -14.52 6.61
N ALA A 67 -10.37 -15.68 6.27
CA ALA A 67 -9.95 -16.65 7.27
C ALA A 67 -8.87 -16.10 8.21
N LEU A 68 -7.82 -15.49 7.65
CA LEU A 68 -6.71 -14.98 8.43
C LEU A 68 -7.11 -13.72 9.22
N ALA A 69 -7.84 -12.78 8.61
CA ALA A 69 -8.30 -11.59 9.31
C ALA A 69 -9.23 -11.94 10.48
N SER A 70 -10.17 -12.87 10.29
CA SER A 70 -11.04 -13.35 11.37
C SER A 70 -10.23 -13.99 12.50
N ARG A 71 -9.23 -14.82 12.18
CA ARG A 71 -8.35 -15.38 13.21
C ARG A 71 -7.66 -14.27 13.99
N MET A 72 -6.96 -13.35 13.33
CA MET A 72 -6.22 -12.27 13.98
C MET A 72 -7.10 -11.40 14.89
N VAL A 73 -8.25 -10.94 14.37
CA VAL A 73 -9.12 -10.01 15.11
C VAL A 73 -9.88 -10.70 16.24
N LEU A 74 -10.39 -11.92 16.03
CA LEU A 74 -11.25 -12.58 17.02
C LEU A 74 -10.46 -13.32 18.11
N SER A 75 -9.24 -13.77 17.80
CA SER A 75 -8.34 -14.37 18.81
C SER A 75 -7.41 -13.37 19.47
N GLY A 76 -7.18 -12.21 18.82
CA GLY A 76 -6.15 -11.25 19.21
C GLY A 76 -4.71 -11.70 18.88
N GLU A 77 -4.54 -12.84 18.19
CA GLU A 77 -3.22 -13.33 17.78
C GLU A 77 -2.57 -12.42 16.72
N SER A 78 -1.25 -12.27 16.83
CA SER A 78 -0.43 -11.60 15.82
C SER A 78 0.22 -12.61 14.87
N ILE A 79 0.57 -12.15 13.67
CA ILE A 79 1.33 -12.90 12.68
C ILE A 79 2.73 -12.33 12.50
N ASP A 80 3.68 -13.16 12.06
CA ASP A 80 5.03 -12.71 11.71
C ASP A 80 5.12 -12.10 10.30
N ALA A 81 6.28 -11.50 10.00
CA ALA A 81 6.54 -10.87 8.71
C ALA A 81 6.36 -11.83 7.52
N ARG A 82 6.76 -13.10 7.65
CA ARG A 82 6.65 -14.09 6.56
C ARG A 82 5.21 -14.46 6.28
N GLN A 83 4.43 -14.71 7.33
CA GLN A 83 3.00 -14.94 7.23
C GLN A 83 2.29 -13.71 6.64
N ALA A 84 2.67 -12.51 7.06
CA ALA A 84 2.12 -11.26 6.53
C ALA A 84 2.42 -11.08 5.02
N GLN A 85 3.63 -11.39 4.57
CA GLN A 85 3.99 -11.34 3.14
C GLN A 85 3.23 -12.40 2.33
N GLN A 86 3.17 -13.64 2.83
CA GLN A 86 2.42 -14.72 2.17
C GLN A 86 0.93 -14.39 2.03
N ALA A 87 0.37 -13.67 3.00
CA ALA A 87 -1.01 -13.23 2.99
C ALA A 87 -1.26 -11.96 2.17
N GLY A 88 -0.23 -11.34 1.58
CA GLY A 88 -0.36 -10.12 0.77
C GLY A 88 -0.46 -8.81 1.58
N LEU A 89 -0.20 -8.85 2.89
CA LEU A 89 -0.16 -7.65 3.75
C LEU A 89 1.15 -6.87 3.61
N VAL A 90 2.26 -7.58 3.45
CA VAL A 90 3.62 -7.02 3.34
C VAL A 90 4.15 -7.25 1.93
N SER A 91 4.72 -6.23 1.29
CA SER A 91 5.34 -6.39 -0.03
C SER A 91 6.70 -7.05 0.08
N ASP A 92 7.55 -6.52 0.97
CA ASP A 92 8.96 -6.90 1.07
C ASP A 92 9.37 -7.11 2.53
N ILE A 93 10.21 -8.12 2.74
CA ILE A 93 10.84 -8.41 4.02
C ILE A 93 12.34 -8.20 3.88
N HIS A 94 12.91 -7.41 4.78
CA HIS A 94 14.35 -7.15 4.85
C HIS A 94 14.89 -7.40 6.27
N PRO A 95 16.22 -7.49 6.45
CA PRO A 95 16.80 -7.50 7.78
C PRO A 95 16.30 -6.30 8.59
N ALA A 96 15.85 -6.51 9.83
CA ALA A 96 15.25 -5.48 10.68
C ALA A 96 16.05 -4.16 10.70
N ALA A 97 17.38 -4.23 10.80
CA ALA A 97 18.27 -3.08 10.84
C ALA A 97 18.28 -2.21 9.55
N LEU A 98 17.82 -2.77 8.42
CA LEU A 98 17.83 -2.11 7.10
C LEU A 98 16.42 -1.75 6.62
N THR A 99 15.38 -2.01 7.41
CA THR A 99 13.97 -1.81 6.99
C THR A 99 13.72 -0.40 6.45
N ASP A 100 14.19 0.63 7.17
CA ASP A 100 14.02 2.04 6.76
C ASP A 100 14.80 2.38 5.50
N GLU A 101 16.01 1.82 5.34
CA GLU A 101 16.83 2.03 4.15
C GLU A 101 16.11 1.49 2.90
N TYR A 102 15.57 0.28 2.98
CA TYR A 102 14.83 -0.33 1.88
C TYR A 102 13.51 0.39 1.61
N ALA A 103 12.79 0.83 2.64
CA ALA A 103 11.58 1.63 2.49
C ALA A 103 11.88 2.97 1.79
N LEU A 104 12.97 3.66 2.17
CA LEU A 104 13.43 4.90 1.53
C LEU A 104 13.90 4.67 0.09
N LYS A 105 14.55 3.55 -0.19
CA LYS A 105 14.96 3.16 -1.55
C LYS A 105 13.75 2.96 -2.45
N LEU A 106 12.70 2.31 -1.94
CA LEU A 106 11.43 2.15 -2.66
C LEU A 106 10.74 3.51 -2.87
N ALA A 107 10.65 4.33 -1.82
CA ALA A 107 10.10 5.68 -1.91
C ALA A 107 10.84 6.55 -2.94
N THR A 108 12.17 6.46 -2.98
CA THR A 108 13.01 7.18 -3.93
C THR A 108 12.77 6.72 -5.35
N THR A 109 12.58 5.42 -5.56
CA THR A 109 12.19 4.87 -6.87
C THR A 109 10.85 5.44 -7.31
N ILE A 110 9.85 5.38 -6.43
CA ILE A 110 8.49 5.88 -6.71
C ILE A 110 8.51 7.39 -7.02
N ALA A 111 9.27 8.17 -6.26
CA ALA A 111 9.37 9.62 -6.40
C ALA A 111 9.98 10.10 -7.74
N ARG A 112 10.59 9.21 -8.53
CA ARG A 112 11.09 9.54 -9.87
C ARG A 112 10.00 9.56 -10.95
N HIS A 113 8.80 9.08 -10.64
CA HIS A 113 7.69 9.03 -11.60
C HIS A 113 6.85 10.31 -11.56
N SER A 114 6.05 10.51 -12.62
CA SER A 114 5.10 11.61 -12.74
C SER A 114 4.20 11.71 -11.49
N PRO A 115 4.20 12.86 -10.77
CA PRO A 115 3.33 13.06 -9.62
C PRO A 115 1.84 12.94 -9.97
N LEU A 116 1.44 13.35 -11.19
CA LEU A 116 0.07 13.22 -11.66
C LEU A 116 -0.31 11.76 -11.91
N ALA A 117 0.57 10.99 -12.56
CA ALA A 117 0.33 9.57 -12.81
C ALA A 117 0.27 8.78 -11.49
N LEU A 118 1.18 9.04 -10.54
CA LEU A 118 1.17 8.38 -9.22
C LEU A 118 -0.12 8.65 -8.45
N ARG A 119 -0.59 9.90 -8.45
CA ARG A 119 -1.85 10.28 -7.78
C ARG A 119 -3.05 9.59 -8.40
N ALA A 120 -3.14 9.58 -9.74
CA ALA A 120 -4.21 8.91 -10.46
C ALA A 120 -4.21 7.40 -10.21
N ALA A 121 -3.05 6.74 -10.30
CA ALA A 121 -2.90 5.31 -10.04
C ALA A 121 -3.30 4.96 -8.60
N LYS A 122 -2.80 5.71 -7.61
CA LYS A 122 -3.20 5.54 -6.20
C LYS A 122 -4.71 5.70 -6.03
N GLN A 123 -5.32 6.70 -6.68
CA GLN A 123 -6.76 6.91 -6.60
C GLN A 123 -7.56 5.73 -7.18
N SER A 124 -7.17 5.21 -8.34
CA SER A 124 -7.83 4.05 -8.96
C SER A 124 -7.69 2.77 -8.14
N LEU A 125 -6.49 2.50 -7.61
CA LEU A 125 -6.23 1.33 -6.76
C LEU A 125 -7.03 1.36 -5.46
N ARG A 126 -7.17 2.53 -4.83
CA ARG A 126 -8.00 2.66 -3.62
C ARG A 126 -9.47 2.49 -3.92
N LEU A 127 -9.96 3.13 -4.97
CA LEU A 127 -11.37 3.06 -5.35
C LEU A 127 -11.80 1.63 -5.69
N SER A 128 -10.89 0.81 -6.23
CA SER A 128 -11.20 -0.59 -6.60
C SER A 128 -11.67 -1.46 -5.41
N GLN A 129 -11.42 -1.02 -4.17
CA GLN A 129 -11.83 -1.71 -2.94
C GLN A 129 -13.25 -1.34 -2.49
N GLU A 130 -13.86 -0.35 -3.12
CA GLU A 130 -15.11 0.29 -2.69
C GLU A 130 -16.22 0.22 -3.76
N VAL A 131 -15.86 -0.03 -5.02
CA VAL A 131 -16.81 -0.01 -6.14
C VAL A 131 -16.77 -1.31 -6.96
N SER A 132 -17.76 -1.50 -7.83
CA SER A 132 -17.75 -2.60 -8.80
C SER A 132 -16.62 -2.43 -9.82
N LEU A 133 -16.17 -3.54 -10.41
CA LEU A 133 -15.15 -3.52 -11.45
C LEU A 133 -15.53 -2.56 -12.61
N GLN A 134 -16.79 -2.55 -13.02
CA GLN A 134 -17.26 -1.67 -14.09
C GLN A 134 -17.11 -0.18 -13.74
N ALA A 135 -17.46 0.22 -12.51
CA ALA A 135 -17.31 1.60 -12.06
C ALA A 135 -15.83 1.99 -11.95
N GLY A 136 -14.98 1.08 -11.44
CA GLY A 136 -13.53 1.27 -11.38
C GLY A 136 -12.91 1.50 -12.76
N LEU A 137 -13.25 0.65 -13.74
CA LEU A 137 -12.76 0.77 -15.13
C LEU A 137 -13.24 2.06 -15.82
N GLN A 138 -14.44 2.56 -15.47
CA GLN A 138 -14.91 3.86 -15.98
C GLN A 138 -14.06 5.00 -15.43
N GLN A 139 -13.79 5.01 -14.13
CA GLN A 139 -12.98 6.04 -13.48
C GLN A 139 -11.51 5.98 -13.92
N GLU A 140 -10.93 4.78 -14.05
CA GLU A 140 -9.58 4.58 -14.59
C GLU A 140 -9.43 5.19 -15.99
N ARG A 141 -10.37 4.94 -16.90
CA ARG A 141 -10.34 5.51 -18.27
C ARG A 141 -10.40 7.03 -18.28
N GLN A 142 -11.19 7.63 -17.39
CA GLN A 142 -11.25 9.09 -17.26
C GLN A 142 -9.91 9.66 -16.82
N LEU A 143 -9.32 9.09 -15.76
CA LEU A 143 -8.00 9.51 -15.27
C LEU A 143 -6.91 9.30 -16.31
N PHE A 144 -6.91 8.16 -17.01
CA PHE A 144 -5.96 7.88 -18.07
C PHE A 144 -6.05 8.89 -19.23
N SER A 145 -7.28 9.23 -19.65
CA SER A 145 -7.50 10.26 -20.68
C SER A 145 -6.94 11.62 -20.25
N LEU A 146 -7.16 12.03 -19.00
CA LEU A 146 -6.59 13.27 -18.45
C LEU A 146 -5.05 13.25 -18.47
N LEU A 147 -4.43 12.12 -18.11
CA LEU A 147 -2.97 11.98 -18.14
C LEU A 147 -2.38 12.05 -19.56
N SER A 148 -3.14 11.65 -20.58
CA SER A 148 -2.67 11.68 -21.97
C SER A 148 -2.35 13.08 -22.49
N ALA A 149 -2.92 14.11 -21.86
CA ALA A 149 -2.69 15.51 -22.19
C ALA A 149 -1.56 16.16 -21.35
N THR A 150 -0.88 15.40 -20.48
CA THR A 150 0.17 15.94 -19.60
C THR A 150 1.54 16.00 -20.27
N GLU A 151 2.36 16.96 -19.84
CA GLU A 151 3.75 17.09 -20.27
C GLU A 151 4.57 15.85 -19.88
N ASP A 152 4.43 15.37 -18.63
CA ASP A 152 5.11 14.16 -18.16
C ASP A 152 4.87 12.95 -19.07
N ARG A 153 3.65 12.81 -19.63
CA ARG A 153 3.34 11.74 -20.59
C ARG A 153 4.09 11.93 -21.90
N ARG A 154 4.21 13.16 -22.40
CA ARG A 154 4.98 13.46 -23.61
C ARG A 154 6.46 13.15 -23.40
N GLU A 155 7.06 13.68 -22.35
CA GLU A 155 8.47 13.43 -22.00
C GLU A 155 8.76 11.93 -21.83
N GLY A 156 7.87 11.19 -21.15
CA GLY A 156 8.02 9.75 -20.96
C GLY A 156 8.00 8.95 -22.27
N ILE A 157 7.14 9.33 -23.22
CA ILE A 157 7.09 8.70 -24.55
C ILE A 157 8.33 9.06 -25.37
N ASP A 158 8.75 10.32 -25.37
CA ASP A 158 9.93 10.78 -26.10
C ASP A 158 11.21 10.11 -25.56
N ALA A 159 11.35 10.00 -24.24
CA ALA A 159 12.46 9.29 -23.60
C ALA A 159 12.49 7.79 -23.95
N LEU A 160 11.33 7.16 -24.14
CA LEU A 160 11.24 5.77 -24.59
C LEU A 160 11.70 5.64 -26.05
N LEU A 161 11.16 6.49 -26.94
CA LEU A 161 11.45 6.47 -28.37
C LEU A 161 12.93 6.79 -28.67
N THR A 162 13.52 7.73 -27.95
CA THR A 162 14.93 8.11 -28.09
C THR A 162 15.89 7.03 -27.58
N LYS A 163 15.52 6.29 -26.52
CA LYS A 163 16.29 5.12 -26.06
C LYS A 163 16.26 3.94 -27.04
N THR A 164 15.23 3.87 -27.90
CA THR A 164 15.12 2.84 -28.95
C THR A 164 15.85 3.16 -30.26
N TYR A 165 16.63 4.26 -30.35
CA TYR A 165 17.58 4.49 -31.44
C TYR A 165 19.04 4.28 -31.00
N PRO A 166 19.52 3.04 -30.76
CA PRO A 166 20.89 2.70 -31.10
C PRO A 166 20.95 2.66 -32.63
N GLY A 167 21.49 3.72 -33.23
CA GLY A 167 21.60 3.86 -34.67
C GLY A 167 22.26 2.64 -35.33
N ILE A 168 21.65 2.22 -36.43
CA ILE A 168 22.33 1.61 -37.58
C ILE A 168 23.14 2.73 -38.25
#